data_AF-A0A914GMB1-F1
#
_entry.id   AF-A0A914GMB1-F1
#
_cell.length_a   1.000
_cell.length_b   1.000
_cell.length_c   1.000
_cell.angle_alpha   90.00
_cell.angle_beta   90.00
_cell.angle_gamma   90.00
#
_symmetry.space_group_name_H-M   'P 1'
#
loop_
_entity.id
_entity.type
_entity.pdbx_description
1 polymer ?
#
loop_
_entity_poly.entity_id
_entity_poly.type
_entity_poly.pdbx_seq_one_letter_code
_entity_poly.pdbx_strand_id
1 'polypeptide(L)' 'MKMEKLVKVFGDVFIWNEAPMAPRYAFEIIDRLLRDLTKIDEPFGGKLLLLGEDFRQLLPVLKNGARLECDNLSIRNCGL' A
#
# COMPACT_ATOMS: atom_id res chain seq x y z
N MET A 1 18.28 -4.54 -9.24
CA MET A 1 17.08 -4.52 -8.38
C MET A 1 15.97 -5.24 -9.13
N LYS A 2 15.91 -6.57 -8.96
CA LYS A 2 14.97 -7.45 -9.66
C LYS A 2 13.59 -7.21 -9.06
N MET A 3 12.63 -6.78 -9.89
CA MET A 3 11.22 -6.58 -9.53
C MET A 3 10.53 -7.94 -9.35
N GLU A 4 11.02 -8.77 -8.43
CA GLU A 4 10.30 -9.93 -7.92
C GLU A 4 9.42 -9.44 -6.75
N LYS A 5 8.63 -8.38 -6.98
CA LYS A 5 7.74 -7.78 -5.96
C LYS A 5 6.51 -8.65 -5.82
N LEU A 6 6.59 -9.52 -4.83
CA LEU A 6 5.68 -10.61 -4.57
C LEU A 6 4.38 -10.10 -3.94
N VAL A 7 3.41 -9.70 -4.76
CA VAL A 7 2.01 -9.59 -4.33
C VAL A 7 1.42 -10.99 -4.37
N LYS A 8 1.15 -11.58 -3.20
CA LYS A 8 0.49 -12.89 -3.10
C LYS A 8 -0.94 -12.71 -2.63
N VAL A 9 -1.85 -13.33 -3.36
CA VAL A 9 -3.26 -13.43 -3.01
C VAL A 9 -3.51 -14.86 -2.55
N PHE A 10 -3.87 -15.03 -1.27
CA PHE A 10 -4.31 -16.31 -0.72
C PHE A 10 -5.78 -16.16 -0.34
N GLY A 11 -6.69 -16.53 -1.24
CA GLY A 11 -8.13 -16.40 -1.00
C GLY A 11 -8.53 -14.97 -0.62
N ASP A 12 -8.98 -14.79 0.64
CA ASP A 12 -9.43 -13.50 1.19
C ASP A 12 -8.31 -12.59 1.72
N VAL A 13 -7.04 -13.01 1.62
CA VAL A 13 -5.89 -12.31 2.18
C VAL A 13 -4.97 -11.78 1.07
N PHE A 14 -4.69 -10.48 1.12
CA PHE A 14 -3.68 -9.80 0.32
C PHE A 14 -2.45 -9.54 1.18
N ILE A 15 -1.28 -10.01 0.74
CA ILE A 15 -0.01 -9.75 1.42
C ILE A 15 0.81 -8.78 0.57
N TRP A 16 1.15 -7.63 1.14
CA TRP A 16 1.99 -6.63 0.51
C TRP A 16 3.34 -6.56 1.22
N ASN A 17 4.40 -7.05 0.57
CA ASN A 17 5.78 -6.84 1.02
C ASN A 17 6.32 -5.49 0.52
N GLU A 18 7.08 -4.77 1.34
CA GLU A 18 7.56 -3.41 1.06
C GLU A 18 6.47 -2.33 1.03
N ALA A 19 5.38 -2.55 1.76
CA ALA A 19 4.31 -1.57 1.93
C ALA A 19 4.79 -0.16 2.36
N PRO A 20 5.80 0.01 3.26
CA PRO A 20 6.25 1.33 3.69
C PRO A 20 6.83 2.19 2.57
N MET A 21 7.36 1.55 1.52
CA MET A 21 7.96 2.22 0.38
C MET A 21 6.94 2.64 -0.69
N ALA A 22 5.70 2.16 -0.60
CA ALA A 22 4.64 2.52 -1.54
C ALA A 22 4.03 3.88 -1.15
N PRO A 23 3.78 4.78 -2.14
CA PRO A 23 3.08 6.03 -1.87
C PRO A 23 1.62 5.75 -1.47
N ARG A 24 1.05 6.59 -0.61
CA ARG A 24 -0.34 6.49 -0.13
C ARG A 24 -1.37 6.26 -1.24
N TYR A 25 -1.16 6.90 -2.41
CA TYR A 25 -2.06 6.78 -3.57
C TYR A 25 -2.16 5.34 -4.10
N ALA A 26 -1.10 4.54 -3.93
CA ALA A 26 -1.13 3.14 -4.34
C ALA A 26 -2.11 2.34 -3.47
N PHE A 27 -2.18 2.64 -2.17
CA PHE A 27 -3.15 2.02 -1.26
C PHE A 27 -4.58 2.46 -1.57
N GLU A 28 -4.81 3.74 -1.84
CA GLU A 28 -6.13 4.28 -2.23
C GLU A 28 -6.65 3.66 -3.54
N ILE A 29 -5.78 3.49 -4.54
CA ILE A 29 -6.14 2.86 -5.81
C ILE A 29 -6.48 1.39 -5.60
N ILE A 30 -5.71 0.68 -4.76
CA ILE A 30 -5.95 -0.74 -4.50
C ILE A 30 -7.22 -0.96 -3.70
N ASP A 31 -7.50 -0.12 -2.70
CA ASP A 31 -8.78 -0.13 -1.98
C ASP A 31 -9.96 0.05 -2.94
N ARG A 32 -9.94 1.09 -3.77
CA ARG A 32 -10.99 1.33 -4.78
C ARG A 32 -11.14 0.15 -5.74
N LEU A 33 -10.03 -0.38 -6.25
CA LEU A 33 -10.04 -1.51 -7.17
C LEU A 33 -10.64 -2.77 -6.52
N LEU A 34 -10.32 -3.04 -5.25
CA LEU A 34 -10.86 -4.19 -4.55
C LEU A 34 -12.34 -4.02 -4.20
N ARG A 35 -12.78 -2.82 -3.81
CA ARG A 35 -14.21 -2.52 -3.66
C ARG A 35 -14.97 -2.68 -4.97
N ASP A 36 -14.40 -2.22 -6.08
CA ASP A 36 -14.99 -2.34 -7.41
C ASP A 36 -15.10 -3.80 -7.89
N LEU A 37 -14.11 -4.63 -7.57
CA LEU A 37 -14.09 -6.05 -7.92
C LEU A 37 -15.04 -6.88 -7.06
N THR A 38 -15.07 -6.61 -5.75
CA THR A 38 -15.88 -7.37 -4.79
C THR A 38 -17.33 -6.88 -4.70
N LYS A 39 -17.58 -5.64 -5.15
CA LYS A 39 -18.85 -4.92 -4.96
C LYS A 39 -19.24 -4.75 -3.49
N ILE A 40 -18.23 -4.72 -2.61
CA ILE A 40 -18.38 -4.51 -1.17
C ILE A 40 -17.77 -3.14 -0.84
N ASP A 41 -18.53 -2.27 -0.19
CA ASP A 41 -18.07 -0.95 0.26
C ASP A 41 -17.45 -0.99 1.66
N GLU A 42 -16.55 -1.95 1.85
CA GLU A 42 -15.69 -2.07 3.03
C GLU A 42 -14.24 -1.85 2.60
N PRO A 43 -13.34 -1.44 3.51
CA PRO A 43 -11.91 -1.33 3.20
C PRO A 43 -11.38 -2.58 2.50
N PHE A 44 -10.67 -2.37 1.40
CA PHE A 44 -10.12 -3.40 0.51
C PHE A 44 -11.17 -4.43 0.02
N GLY A 45 -12.43 -4.03 -0.10
CA GLY A 45 -13.51 -4.92 -0.53
C GLY A 45 -13.77 -6.06 0.44
N GLY A 46 -13.56 -5.84 1.74
CA GLY A 46 -13.69 -6.86 2.79
C GLY A 46 -12.55 -7.88 2.81
N LYS A 47 -11.45 -7.62 2.07
CA LYS A 47 -10.27 -8.48 2.06
C LYS A 47 -9.29 -8.06 3.15
N LEU A 48 -8.65 -9.05 3.78
CA LEU A 48 -7.64 -8.78 4.79
C LEU A 48 -6.34 -8.36 4.10
N LEU A 49 -5.89 -7.12 4.33
CA LEU A 49 -4.58 -6.65 3.87
C LEU A 49 -3.52 -6.82 4.98
N LEU A 50 -2.53 -7.65 4.73
CA LEU A 50 -1.36 -7.83 5.57
C LEU A 50 -0.17 -7.08 4.97
N LEU A 51 0.26 -6.03 5.66
CA LEU A 51 1.44 -5.26 5.30
C LEU A 51 2.66 -5.89 5.96
N GLY A 52 3.50 -6.52 5.15
CA GLY A 52 4.79 -7.06 5.57
C GLY A 52 5.90 -6.03 5.43
N GLU A 53 7.00 -6.29 6.12
CA GLU A 53 8.27 -5.53 6.16
C GLU A 53 8.43 -4.52 7.32
N ASP A 54 9.66 -4.05 7.54
CA ASP A 54 10.02 -3.12 8.60
C ASP A 54 9.71 -1.68 8.19
N PHE A 55 8.67 -1.10 8.81
CA PHE A 55 8.28 0.32 8.63
C PHE A 55 9.38 1.32 9.01
N ARG A 56 10.46 0.87 9.65
CA ARG A 56 11.62 1.70 9.99
C ARG A 56 12.68 1.70 8.89
N GLN A 57 12.53 0.88 7.85
CA GLN A 57 13.61 0.66 6.88
C GLN A 57 13.72 1.80 5.86
N LEU A 58 12.63 2.25 5.21
CA LEU A 58 12.64 3.45 4.33
C LEU A 58 11.22 4.03 4.15
N LEU A 59 11.10 5.36 4.18
CA LEU A 59 9.91 6.11 3.73
C LEU A 59 9.80 6.06 2.19
N PRO A 60 8.63 6.36 1.60
CA PRO A 60 8.51 6.52 0.15
C PRO A 60 9.53 7.54 -0.36
N VAL A 61 10.36 7.14 -1.33
CA VAL A 61 11.41 8.00 -1.87
C VAL A 61 10.85 8.85 -3.00
N LEU A 62 10.74 10.16 -2.79
CA LEU A 62 10.45 11.13 -3.85
C LEU A 62 11.74 11.75 -4.36
N LYS A 63 12.04 11.56 -5.65
CA LYS A 63 13.25 12.14 -6.27
C LYS A 63 13.12 13.67 -6.32
N ASN A 64 14.07 14.37 -5.70
CA ASN A 64 14.06 15.83 -5.51
C ASN A 64 12.93 16.36 -4.60
N GLY A 65 12.25 15.49 -3.85
CA GLY A 65 11.21 15.90 -2.91
C GLY A 65 11.75 16.41 -1.59
N ALA A 66 11.07 17.37 -0.97
CA ALA A 66 11.34 17.78 0.39
C ALA A 66 10.91 16.68 1.38
N ARG A 67 11.52 16.64 2.57
CA ARG A 67 11.19 15.64 3.61
C ARG A 67 9.69 15.59 3.94
N LEU A 68 9.04 16.74 4.00
CA LEU A 68 7.60 16.86 4.24
C LEU A 68 6.76 16.21 3.13
N GLU A 69 7.23 16.22 1.89
CA GLU A 69 6.55 15.57 0.77
C GLU A 69 6.65 14.04 0.86
N CYS A 70 7.82 13.52 1.25
CA CYS A 70 7.99 12.08 1.53
C CYS A 70 7.10 11.62 2.69
N ASP A 71 7.00 12.43 3.76
CA ASP A 71 6.11 12.14 4.89
C ASP A 71 4.63 12.16 4.47
N ASN A 72 4.23 13.11 3.62
CA ASN A 72 2.86 13.18 3.08
C ASN A 72 2.50 12.00 2.17
N LEU A 73 3.49 11.41 1.50
CA LEU A 73 3.31 10.21 0.69
C LEU A 73 3.29 8.93 1.52
N SER A 74 3.71 8.99 2.79
CA SER A 74 3.74 7.82 3.65
C SER A 74 2.34 7.30 3.95
N ILE A 75 2.25 5.99 4.22
CA ILE A 75 1.00 5.34 4.62
C ILE A 75 0.39 5.93 5.90
N ARG A 76 1.18 6.62 6.74
CA ARG A 76 0.66 7.33 7.92
C ARG A 76 -0.31 8.44 7.58
N ASN A 77 -0.20 9.02 6.38
CA ASN A 77 -1.06 10.09 5.90
C ASN A 77 -1.98 9.63 4.76
N CYS A 78 -2.27 8.32 4.71
CA CYS A 78 -3.25 7.72 3.82
C CYS A 78 -4.64 7.83 4.47
N GLY A 79 -5.65 8.26 3.69
CA GLY A 79 -7.02 8.50 4.18
C GLY A 79 -7.92 7.27 4.13
N LEU A 80 -7.33 6.08 4.25
CA LEU A 80 -8.05 4.80 4.33
C LEU A 80 -8.60 4.55 5.73
#